data_AF-A0A444PQM9-F1
#
_entry.id   AF-A0A444PQM9-F1
#
_cell.length_a   1.000
_cell.length_b   1.000
_cell.length_c   1.000
_cell.angle_alpha   90.00
_cell.angle_beta   90.00
_cell.angle_gamma   90.00
#
_symmetry.space_group_name_H-M   'P 1'
#
loop_
_entity.id
_entity.type
_entity.pdbx_description
1 polymer ?
#
loop_
_entity_poly.entity_id
_entity_poly.type
_entity_poly.pdbx_seq_one_letter_code
_entity_poly.pdbx_strand_id
1 'polypeptide(L)'
;MDPARGRRRSLLRCTRELPRHVTRGRRRLPRLRGAPPGRPIARQAQSGGEAVVNELDPVIHAQARLRIMSTLAALSDGSSMTFPRLQNLLDMTAGNLSTHLRKLEDAGYVSVRKSHNERTPVTDVTLSTVGRRAFEDYMTALRALLGEK
;
A
#
# COMPACT_ATOMS: atom_id res chain seq x y z
N MET A 1 -0.43 -51.93 36.60
CA MET A 1 -1.35 -53.09 36.51
C MET A 1 -2.72 -52.52 36.20
N ASP A 2 -3.44 -52.78 35.11
CA ASP A 2 -3.28 -53.53 33.85
C ASP A 2 -4.34 -52.88 32.86
N PRO A 3 -4.69 -53.39 31.65
CA PRO A 3 -4.41 -52.73 30.37
C PRO A 3 -5.65 -52.57 29.44
N ALA A 4 -5.55 -51.79 28.36
CA ALA A 4 -6.32 -52.00 27.10
C ALA A 4 -5.74 -51.08 26.00
N ARG A 5 -4.81 -51.51 25.14
CA ARG A 5 -4.96 -52.34 23.92
C ARG A 5 -5.92 -51.82 22.85
N GLY A 6 -5.31 -51.35 21.76
CA GLY A 6 -5.68 -51.70 20.38
C GLY A 6 -6.32 -50.55 19.57
N ARG A 7 -6.08 -50.37 18.27
CA ARG A 7 -5.28 -51.03 17.21
C ARG A 7 -5.04 -49.94 16.15
N ARG A 8 -3.81 -49.65 15.72
CA ARG A 8 -3.11 -50.17 14.52
C ARG A 8 -3.88 -50.11 13.18
N ARG A 9 -3.16 -49.57 12.18
CA ARG A 9 -3.26 -49.67 10.70
C ARG A 9 -4.13 -48.58 10.05
N SER A 10 -3.78 -47.97 8.92
CA SER A 10 -2.87 -48.43 7.86
C SER A 10 -2.28 -47.25 7.08
N LEU A 11 -0.99 -47.36 6.79
CA LEU A 11 -0.32 -46.75 5.65
C LEU A 11 -0.91 -47.30 4.35
N LEU A 12 -1.15 -46.42 3.38
CA LEU A 12 -1.15 -46.68 1.92
C LEU A 12 -0.81 -45.30 1.31
N ARG A 13 0.44 -45.07 0.87
CA ARG A 13 1.12 -45.49 -0.38
C ARG A 13 0.85 -44.57 -1.58
N CYS A 14 1.95 -44.31 -2.27
CA CYS A 14 2.12 -44.00 -3.69
C CYS A 14 1.60 -42.64 -4.16
N THR A 15 2.46 -41.65 -4.42
CA THR A 15 3.38 -41.49 -5.57
C THR A 15 2.69 -41.46 -6.93
N ARG A 16 2.85 -40.32 -7.62
CA ARG A 16 2.72 -40.01 -9.07
C ARG A 16 1.87 -38.74 -9.23
N GLU A 17 2.16 -37.77 -10.07
CA GLU A 17 3.24 -37.49 -11.02
C GLU A 17 3.05 -36.02 -11.42
N LEU A 18 4.10 -35.20 -11.40
CA LEU A 18 4.07 -33.85 -11.97
C LEU A 18 4.67 -33.93 -13.38
N PRO A 19 3.91 -33.64 -14.46
CA PRO A 19 4.51 -33.54 -15.77
C PRO A 19 5.31 -32.24 -15.88
N ARG A 20 6.61 -32.45 -16.14
CA ARG A 20 7.57 -31.46 -16.63
C ARG A 20 7.20 -31.13 -18.08
N HIS A 21 6.97 -29.86 -18.40
CA HIS A 21 7.27 -29.34 -19.75
C HIS A 21 7.79 -27.90 -19.67
N VAL A 22 9.12 -27.82 -19.68
CA VAL A 22 9.87 -26.67 -20.18
C VAL A 22 9.89 -26.79 -21.70
N THR A 23 9.32 -25.81 -22.40
CA THR A 23 9.71 -25.50 -23.79
C THR A 23 9.85 -24.00 -23.94
N ARG A 24 11.11 -23.57 -24.09
CA ARG A 24 11.56 -22.24 -24.50
C ARG A 24 10.91 -21.85 -25.83
N GLY A 25 9.99 -20.90 -25.80
CA GLY A 25 9.54 -20.16 -26.98
C GLY A 25 10.10 -18.75 -26.97
N ARG A 26 11.35 -18.55 -27.44
CA ARG A 26 11.85 -17.21 -27.78
C ARG A 26 11.10 -16.72 -29.02
N ARG A 27 9.93 -16.09 -28.86
CA ARG A 27 9.32 -15.30 -29.94
C ARG A 27 10.11 -14.00 -30.09
N ARG A 28 10.91 -13.93 -31.15
CA ARG A 28 11.49 -12.69 -31.65
C ARG A 28 10.34 -11.76 -32.06
N LEU A 29 10.17 -10.65 -31.37
CA LEU A 29 9.32 -9.55 -31.82
C LEU A 29 9.98 -8.91 -33.07
N PRO A 30 9.22 -8.67 -34.17
CA PRO A 30 9.72 -7.89 -35.29
C PRO A 30 9.94 -6.43 -34.87
N ARG A 31 10.98 -5.84 -35.45
CA ARG A 31 11.45 -4.47 -35.20
C ARG A 31 10.36 -3.43 -35.50
N LEU A 32 10.16 -2.51 -34.56
CA LEU A 32 9.36 -1.30 -34.75
C LEU A 32 9.96 -0.48 -35.90
N ARG A 33 9.15 -0.22 -36.93
CA ARG A 33 9.45 0.68 -38.05
C ARG A 33 8.97 2.08 -37.64
N GLY A 34 9.79 3.09 -37.92
CA GLY A 34 9.81 4.40 -37.27
C GLY A 34 8.55 5.25 -37.35
N ALA A 35 8.38 6.07 -36.32
CA ALA A 35 7.56 7.28 -36.34
C ALA A 35 8.51 8.50 -36.54
N PRO A 36 8.23 9.41 -37.48
CA PRO A 36 8.96 10.68 -37.61
C PRO A 36 8.59 11.66 -36.47
N PRO A 37 9.47 12.63 -36.17
CA PRO A 37 9.34 13.52 -35.02
C PRO A 37 8.18 14.51 -35.21
N GLY A 38 7.20 14.45 -34.30
CA GLY A 38 6.23 15.52 -34.11
C GLY A 38 6.90 16.75 -33.50
N ARG A 39 6.61 17.92 -34.08
CA ARG A 39 7.19 19.25 -33.86
C ARG A 39 7.31 19.66 -32.37
N PRO A 40 8.28 20.52 -32.02
CA PRO A 40 8.36 21.08 -30.69
C PRO A 40 7.14 21.97 -30.44
N ILE A 41 6.36 21.63 -29.41
CA ILE A 41 5.39 22.57 -28.86
C ILE A 41 6.21 23.61 -28.11
N ALA A 42 6.39 24.79 -28.71
CA ALA A 42 6.88 25.96 -28.01
C ALA A 42 5.86 26.31 -26.93
N ARG A 43 6.04 25.75 -25.73
CA ARG A 43 5.28 26.14 -24.55
C ARG A 43 5.85 27.50 -24.13
N GLN A 44 5.04 28.53 -24.36
CA GLN A 44 5.32 29.89 -23.96
C GLN A 44 5.83 29.92 -22.53
N ALA A 45 6.99 30.57 -22.35
CA ALA A 45 7.55 30.89 -21.06
C ALA A 45 6.54 31.81 -20.34
N GLN A 46 5.79 31.23 -19.41
CA GLN A 46 5.05 32.01 -18.43
C GLN A 46 6.07 32.42 -17.37
N SER A 47 6.64 33.61 -17.58
CA SER A 47 7.18 34.43 -16.51
C SER A 47 5.98 35.03 -15.77
N GLY A 48 5.61 34.39 -14.67
CA GLY A 48 4.61 34.86 -13.73
C GLY A 48 5.14 34.57 -12.34
N GLY A 49 5.04 35.56 -11.45
CA GLY A 49 5.69 35.58 -10.14
C GLY A 49 5.59 34.25 -9.38
N GLU A 50 6.63 33.98 -8.61
CA GLU A 50 6.77 32.82 -7.72
C GLU A 50 5.74 32.93 -6.58
N ALA A 51 4.45 32.82 -6.92
CA ALA A 51 3.47 32.31 -6.00
C ALA A 51 3.98 30.94 -5.62
N VAL A 52 4.39 30.81 -4.36
CA VAL A 52 4.74 29.53 -3.75
C VAL A 52 3.55 28.62 -4.02
N VAL A 53 3.64 27.79 -5.07
CA VAL A 53 2.68 26.74 -5.31
C VAL A 53 2.88 25.83 -4.12
N ASN A 54 1.98 25.93 -3.14
CA ASN A 54 1.91 25.03 -2.01
C ASN A 54 1.57 23.66 -2.59
N GLU A 55 2.60 22.97 -3.08
CA GLU A 55 2.46 21.69 -3.74
C GLU A 55 2.00 20.71 -2.69
N LEU A 56 0.81 20.17 -2.91
CA LEU A 56 0.24 19.15 -2.05
C LEU A 56 1.08 17.89 -2.17
N ASP A 57 1.47 17.32 -1.03
CA ASP A 57 2.23 16.06 -1.00
C ASP A 57 1.51 15.01 -1.87
N PRO A 58 2.10 14.56 -3.00
CA PRO A 58 1.46 13.62 -3.92
C PRO A 58 1.26 12.23 -3.31
N VAL A 59 2.04 11.88 -2.29
CA VAL A 59 1.83 10.66 -1.51
C VAL A 59 0.57 10.79 -0.67
N ILE A 60 0.20 11.95 -0.14
CA ILE A 60 -1.05 12.10 0.62
C ILE A 60 -2.24 12.40 -0.31
N HIS A 61 -1.99 13.09 -1.44
CA HIS A 61 -2.98 13.57 -2.41
C HIS A 61 -3.62 12.46 -3.28
N ALA A 62 -4.16 11.44 -2.63
CA ALA A 62 -5.11 10.50 -3.21
C ALA A 62 -6.15 10.16 -2.16
N GLN A 63 -7.42 10.13 -2.56
CA GLN A 63 -8.58 9.96 -1.68
C GLN A 63 -8.39 8.85 -0.63
N ALA A 64 -7.98 7.65 -1.05
CA ALA A 64 -7.82 6.52 -0.12
C ALA A 64 -6.69 6.73 0.91
N ARG A 65 -5.55 7.28 0.48
CA ARG A 65 -4.42 7.54 1.39
C ARG A 65 -4.74 8.67 2.36
N LEU A 66 -5.42 9.72 1.89
CA LEU A 66 -5.93 10.78 2.74
C LEU A 66 -6.89 10.25 3.81
N ARG A 67 -7.84 9.38 3.44
CA ARG A 67 -8.78 8.75 4.38
C ARG A 67 -8.07 7.89 5.43
N ILE A 68 -7.05 7.12 5.03
CA ILE A 68 -6.23 6.33 5.96
C ILE A 68 -5.49 7.26 6.94
N MET A 69 -4.80 8.28 6.42
CA MET A 69 -4.03 9.23 7.23
C MET A 69 -4.93 9.97 8.23
N SER A 70 -6.10 10.46 7.80
CA SER A 70 -7.02 11.17 8.71
C SER A 70 -7.59 10.26 9.79
N THR A 71 -7.92 9.01 9.44
CA THR A 71 -8.43 8.02 10.40
C THR A 71 -7.40 7.71 11.47
N LEU A 72 -6.14 7.52 11.09
CA LEU A 72 -5.07 7.24 12.04
C LEU A 72 -4.67 8.49 12.83
N ALA A 73 -4.71 9.68 12.22
CA ALA A 73 -4.38 10.94 12.88
C ALA A 73 -5.37 11.31 14.00
N ALA A 74 -6.62 10.83 13.91
CA ALA A 74 -7.63 10.99 14.96
C ALA A 74 -7.34 10.16 16.23
N LEU A 75 -6.42 9.19 16.17
CA LEU A 75 -5.96 8.44 17.33
C LEU A 75 -4.89 9.22 18.10
N SER A 76 -4.73 8.92 19.40
CA SER A 76 -3.61 9.42 20.20
C SER A 76 -2.27 8.94 19.66
N ASP A 77 -1.21 9.73 19.88
CA ASP A 77 0.13 9.43 19.37
C ASP A 77 0.63 8.04 19.76
N GLY A 78 1.19 7.33 18.78
CA GLY A 78 1.68 5.96 18.96
C GLY A 78 0.60 4.88 19.04
N SER A 79 -0.69 5.25 19.04
CA SER A 79 -1.78 4.28 18.98
C SER A 79 -1.83 3.59 17.61
N SER A 80 -2.10 2.29 17.62
CA SER A 80 -2.27 1.50 16.41
C SER A 80 -3.73 1.12 16.16
N MET A 81 -4.04 0.79 14.91
CA MET A 81 -5.30 0.19 14.51
C MET A 81 -5.07 -1.09 13.72
N THR A 82 -5.86 -2.13 13.98
CA THR A 82 -5.76 -3.38 13.24
C THR A 82 -6.20 -3.21 11.79
N PHE A 83 -5.56 -3.93 10.87
CA PHE A 83 -5.89 -3.91 9.45
C PHE A 83 -7.38 -4.22 9.17
N PRO A 84 -8.01 -5.25 9.76
CA PRO A 84 -9.43 -5.51 9.53
C PRO A 84 -10.33 -4.37 10.02
N ARG A 85 -9.94 -3.67 11.10
CA ARG A 85 -10.71 -2.53 11.60
C ARG A 85 -10.62 -1.33 10.66
N LEU A 86 -9.43 -1.02 10.13
CA LEU A 86 -9.27 0.00 9.10
C LEU A 86 -10.07 -0.35 7.84
N GLN A 87 -10.04 -1.62 7.43
CA GLN A 87 -10.77 -2.11 6.27
C GLN A 87 -12.27 -1.81 6.40
N ASN A 88 -12.86 -2.16 7.56
CA ASN A 88 -14.28 -1.98 7.83
C ASN A 88 -14.64 -0.49 7.97
N LEU A 89 -13.83 0.30 8.67
CA LEU A 89 -14.11 1.72 8.90
C LEU A 89 -14.05 2.53 7.60
N LEU A 90 -13.13 2.17 6.70
CA LEU A 90 -12.94 2.86 5.43
C LEU A 90 -13.76 2.28 4.27
N ASP A 91 -14.49 1.20 4.49
CA ASP A 91 -15.21 0.45 3.45
C ASP A 91 -14.32 0.17 2.23
N MET A 92 -13.14 -0.42 2.50
CA MET A 92 -12.15 -0.74 1.48
C MET A 92 -11.99 -2.25 1.32
N THR A 93 -11.68 -2.71 0.11
CA THR A 93 -11.22 -4.09 -0.07
C THR A 93 -9.81 -4.26 0.50
N ALA A 94 -9.46 -5.47 0.95
CA ALA A 94 -8.14 -5.74 1.52
C ALA A 94 -7.00 -5.43 0.53
N GLY A 95 -7.19 -5.72 -0.76
CA GLY A 95 -6.20 -5.40 -1.80
C GLY A 95 -5.99 -3.89 -1.99
N ASN A 96 -7.08 -3.12 -1.92
CA ASN A 96 -7.03 -1.66 -2.00
C ASN A 96 -6.27 -1.07 -0.80
N LEU A 97 -6.67 -1.46 0.41
CA LEU A 97 -6.02 -1.00 1.65
C LEU A 97 -4.54 -1.37 1.69
N SER A 98 -4.19 -2.62 1.35
CA SER A 98 -2.80 -3.09 1.31
C SER A 98 -1.91 -2.30 0.36
N THR A 99 -2.43 -1.98 -0.84
CA THR A 99 -1.69 -1.18 -1.84
C THR A 99 -1.43 0.23 -1.35
N HIS A 100 -2.41 0.85 -0.68
CA HIS A 100 -2.27 2.19 -0.13
C HIS A 100 -1.37 2.25 1.10
N LEU A 101 -1.48 1.27 2.00
CA LEU A 101 -0.60 1.15 3.17
C LEU A 101 0.86 0.95 2.74
N ARG A 102 1.13 0.14 1.72
CA ARG A 102 2.49 -0.01 1.18
C ARG A 102 3.07 1.32 0.73
N LYS A 103 2.32 2.11 -0.06
CA LYS A 103 2.80 3.43 -0.51
C LYS A 103 3.07 4.40 0.64
N LEU A 104 2.23 4.38 1.67
CA LEU A 104 2.40 5.21 2.86
C LEU A 104 3.59 4.73 3.72
N GLU A 105 3.80 3.43 3.80
CA GLU A 105 4.93 2.81 4.50
C GLU A 105 6.26 3.08 3.79
N ASP A 106 6.28 2.98 2.45
CA ASP A 106 7.45 3.31 1.62
C ASP A 106 7.86 4.79 1.79
N ALA A 107 6.90 5.68 2.03
CA ALA A 107 7.14 7.10 2.37
C ALA A 107 7.45 7.35 3.87
N GLY A 108 7.41 6.31 4.71
CA GLY A 108 7.65 6.39 6.15
C GLY A 108 6.52 7.02 6.95
N TYR A 109 5.33 7.21 6.37
CA TYR A 109 4.20 7.87 7.02
C TYR A 109 3.43 6.95 7.96
N VAL A 110 3.42 5.65 7.68
CA VAL A 110 2.83 4.64 8.55
C VAL A 110 3.83 3.53 8.82
N SER A 111 3.65 2.83 9.94
CA SER A 111 4.36 1.59 10.25
C SER A 111 3.35 0.45 10.29
N VAL A 112 3.62 -0.63 9.55
CA VAL A 112 2.81 -1.84 9.57
C VAL A 112 3.55 -2.94 10.34
N ARG A 113 3.05 -3.31 11.51
CA ARG A 113 3.62 -4.38 12.34
C ARG A 113 2.76 -5.63 12.30
N LYS A 114 3.39 -6.77 12.01
CA LYS A 114 2.75 -8.08 12.07
C LYS A 114 3.14 -8.75 13.38
N SER A 115 2.15 -9.00 14.23
CA SER A 115 2.30 -9.70 15.50
C SER A 115 1.59 -11.05 15.41
N HIS A 116 1.97 -12.00 16.27
CA HIS A 116 1.27 -13.28 16.41
C HIS A 116 0.66 -13.29 17.81
N ASN A 117 -0.63 -13.00 17.91
CA ASN A 117 -1.34 -13.12 19.17
C ASN A 117 -1.96 -14.51 19.27
N GLU A 118 -1.47 -15.35 20.19
CA GLU A 118 -2.06 -16.64 20.58
C GLU A 118 -2.36 -17.66 19.46
N ARG A 119 -1.75 -17.50 18.27
CA ARG A 119 -1.81 -18.32 17.01
C ARG A 119 -2.44 -17.60 15.81
N THR A 120 -2.94 -16.38 15.96
CA THR A 120 -3.49 -15.60 14.84
C THR A 120 -2.55 -14.47 14.46
N PRO A 121 -2.15 -14.35 13.17
CA PRO A 121 -1.38 -13.21 12.70
C PRO A 121 -2.28 -11.96 12.73
N VAL A 122 -1.88 -10.96 13.52
CA VAL A 122 -2.53 -9.65 13.59
C VAL A 122 -1.62 -8.64 12.91
N THR A 123 -2.20 -7.77 12.08
CA THR A 123 -1.47 -6.67 11.45
C THR A 123 -1.97 -5.37 12.03
N ASP A 124 -1.09 -4.65 12.68
CA ASP A 124 -1.32 -3.36 13.30
C ASP A 124 -0.70 -2.25 12.46
N VAL A 125 -1.45 -1.19 12.21
CA VAL A 125 -1.01 -0.01 11.46
C VAL A 125 -0.94 1.17 12.42
N THR A 126 0.19 1.86 12.44
CA THR A 126 0.43 3.02 13.31
C THR A 126 0.81 4.20 12.44
N LEU A 127 0.26 5.39 12.72
CA LEU A 127 0.74 6.64 12.12
C LEU A 127 2.10 6.99 12.73
N SER A 128 3.11 7.23 11.89
CA SER A 128 4.44 7.61 12.37
C SER A 128 4.48 9.09 12.74
N THR A 129 5.48 9.51 13.51
CA THR A 129 5.71 10.93 13.81
C THR A 129 5.94 11.75 12.54
N VAL A 130 6.65 11.18 11.56
CA VAL A 130 6.89 11.81 10.25
C VAL A 130 5.58 11.93 9.48
N GLY A 131 4.78 10.86 9.44
CA GLY A 131 3.47 10.86 8.77
C GLY A 131 2.49 11.84 9.40
N ARG A 132 2.49 11.98 10.72
CA ARG A 132 1.66 12.99 11.40
C ARG A 132 2.08 14.40 10.96
N ARG A 133 3.37 14.73 10.99
CA ARG A 133 3.85 16.05 10.52
C ARG A 133 3.49 16.30 9.06
N ALA A 134 3.76 15.33 8.18
CA ALA A 134 3.41 15.44 6.76
C ALA A 134 1.90 15.64 6.54
N PHE A 135 1.06 15.02 7.35
CA PHE A 135 -0.39 15.21 7.29
C PHE A 135 -0.82 16.61 7.75
N GLU A 136 -0.24 17.15 8.82
CA GLU A 136 -0.50 18.52 9.27
C GLU A 136 -0.03 19.56 8.24
N ASP A 137 1.15 19.34 7.65
CA ASP A 137 1.69 20.19 6.58
C ASP A 137 0.79 20.13 5.34
N TYR A 138 0.31 18.95 4.96
CA TYR A 138 -0.65 18.76 3.88
C TYR A 138 -1.96 19.51 4.14
N MET A 139 -2.52 19.41 5.36
CA MET A 139 -3.74 20.12 5.74
C MET A 139 -3.53 21.65 5.73
N THR A 140 -2.36 22.11 6.15
CA THR A 140 -1.98 23.53 6.11
C THR A 140 -1.88 24.04 4.68
N ALA A 141 -1.20 23.31 3.80
CA ALA A 141 -1.12 23.62 2.38
C ALA A 141 -2.50 23.63 1.72
N LEU A 142 -3.36 22.65 2.06
CA LEU A 142 -4.73 22.58 1.54
C LEU A 142 -5.59 23.77 1.97
N ARG A 143 -5.54 24.18 3.25
CA ARG A 143 -6.23 25.37 3.76
C ARG A 143 -5.76 26.64 3.08
N ALA A 144 -4.45 26.79 2.91
CA ALA A 144 -3.87 27.93 2.20
C ALA A 144 -4.34 28.01 0.74
N LEU A 145 -4.47 26.87 0.04
CA LEU A 145 -5.02 26.81 -1.32
C LEU A 145 -6.51 27.20 -1.37
N LEU A 146 -7.27 26.90 -0.31
CA LEU A 146 -8.67 27.29 -0.17
C LEU A 146 -8.84 28.76 0.28
N GLY A 147 -7.73 29.47 0.55
CA GLY A 147 -7.75 30.86 1.02
C GLY A 147 -8.09 31.00 2.51
N GLU A 148 -8.08 29.90 3.26
CA GLU A 148 -8.24 29.90 4.72
C GLU A 148 -6.90 30.33 5.35
N LYS A 149 -6.92 31.41 6.14
CA LYS A 149 -5.77 31.93 6.90
C LYS A 149 -5.91 31.61 8.38
#